data_AF-A0A810E1U0-F1
#
_entry.id   AF-A0A810E1U0-F1
#
_cell.length_a   1.000
_cell.length_b   1.000
_cell.length_c   1.000
_cell.angle_alpha   90.00
_cell.angle_beta   90.00
_cell.angle_gamma   90.00
#
_symmetry.space_group_name_H-M   'P 1'
#
loop_
_entity.id
_entity.type
_entity.pdbx_description
1 polymer ?
#
loop_
_entity_poly.entity_id
_entity_poly.type
_entity_poly.pdbx_seq_one_letter_code
_entity_poly.pdbx_strand_id
1 'polypeptide(L)'
;MNKYFNVKDGLNYLAVAFCIAAFGLFIYPGLYKYDKLNQKYPVMINRITGETKVLKGNTWETVGNADAQLSKFEEYKEQVYARLETQNDDIKNSILSDIKDELEKAKDDVIAEARASSAYVPASDSSDQDLTPSSTSDNGDNFGEGDTKETVKAIMGTPDTVNKLLDREVWYYGLSSVTFVNGKVNEWRDFGNNLHLK
;
A
#
# COMPACT_ATOMS: atom_id res chain seq x y z
N MET A 1 -15.82 -29.89 -80.41
CA MET A 1 -16.13 -28.44 -80.45
C MET A 1 -15.03 -27.72 -79.69
N ASN A 2 -13.95 -27.32 -80.39
CA ASN A 2 -12.79 -26.71 -79.76
C ASN A 2 -13.09 -25.25 -79.42
N LYS A 3 -13.14 -24.92 -78.14
CA LYS A 3 -13.20 -23.54 -77.66
C LYS A 3 -11.89 -22.86 -78.00
N TYR A 4 -11.93 -21.85 -78.87
CA TYR A 4 -10.81 -20.96 -79.13
C TYR A 4 -10.48 -20.21 -77.83
N PHE A 5 -9.33 -20.53 -77.24
CA PHE A 5 -8.77 -19.81 -76.11
C PHE A 5 -8.34 -18.43 -76.61
N ASN A 6 -9.06 -17.38 -76.20
CA ASN A 6 -8.76 -16.02 -76.61
C ASN A 6 -7.49 -15.56 -75.87
N VAL A 7 -6.41 -15.33 -76.62
CA VAL A 7 -5.09 -14.95 -76.09
C VAL A 7 -5.17 -13.71 -75.20
N LYS A 8 -6.12 -12.81 -75.48
CA LYS A 8 -6.37 -11.61 -74.67
C LYS A 8 -6.90 -11.94 -73.28
N ASP A 9 -7.77 -12.94 -73.18
CA ASP A 9 -8.30 -13.42 -71.90
C ASP A 9 -7.21 -14.13 -71.11
N GLY A 10 -6.38 -14.96 -71.77
CA GLY A 10 -5.21 -15.58 -71.15
C GLY A 10 -4.21 -14.58 -70.55
N LEU A 11 -3.97 -13.46 -71.25
CA LEU A 11 -3.08 -12.39 -70.76
C LEU A 11 -3.68 -11.69 -69.52
N ASN A 12 -4.99 -11.48 -69.50
CA ASN A 12 -5.68 -10.88 -68.35
C ASN A 12 -5.63 -11.79 -67.12
N TYR A 13 -5.84 -13.10 -67.28
CA TYR A 13 -5.70 -14.06 -66.19
C TYR A 13 -4.26 -14.13 -65.66
N LEU A 14 -3.26 -14.01 -66.53
CA LEU A 14 -1.86 -13.97 -66.13
C LEU A 14 -1.54 -12.69 -65.34
N ALA A 15 -2.08 -11.54 -65.75
CA ALA A 15 -1.95 -10.29 -65.01
C ALA A 15 -2.61 -10.36 -63.62
N VAL A 16 -3.80 -10.96 -63.51
CA VAL A 16 -4.50 -11.17 -62.23
C VAL A 16 -3.70 -12.12 -61.32
N ALA A 17 -3.18 -13.23 -61.85
CA ALA A 17 -2.35 -14.16 -61.09
C ALA A 17 -1.06 -13.48 -60.58
N PHE A 18 -0.45 -12.63 -61.40
CA PHE A 18 0.71 -11.84 -61.00
C PHE A 18 0.37 -10.84 -59.90
N CYS A 19 -0.77 -10.15 -59.98
CA CYS A 19 -1.23 -9.25 -58.91
C CYS A 19 -1.47 -9.98 -57.59
N ILE A 20 -2.06 -11.18 -57.61
CA ILE A 20 -2.27 -11.99 -56.40
C ILE A 20 -0.91 -12.41 -55.80
N ALA A 21 0.03 -12.86 -56.64
CA ALA A 21 1.37 -13.23 -56.21
C ALA A 21 2.13 -12.02 -55.65
N ALA A 22 2.07 -10.86 -56.30
CA ALA A 22 2.69 -9.63 -55.83
C ALA A 22 2.11 -9.17 -54.48
N PHE A 23 0.79 -9.30 -54.29
CA PHE A 23 0.15 -9.00 -53.01
C PHE A 23 0.62 -9.96 -51.90
N GLY A 24 0.70 -11.27 -52.20
CA GLY A 24 1.21 -12.28 -51.28
C GLY A 24 2.70 -12.11 -50.95
N LEU A 25 3.50 -11.54 -51.84
CA LEU A 25 4.97 -11.45 -51.67
C LEU A 25 5.41 -10.09 -51.10
N PHE A 26 4.74 -9.00 -51.47
CA PHE A 26 5.11 -7.64 -51.03
C PHE A 26 4.19 -7.07 -49.94
N ILE A 27 2.89 -7.35 -50.00
CA ILE A 27 1.92 -6.76 -49.07
C ILE A 27 1.78 -7.64 -47.81
N TYR A 28 1.82 -8.97 -47.96
CA TYR A 28 1.71 -9.91 -46.83
C TYR A 28 2.81 -9.74 -45.75
N PRO A 29 4.10 -9.55 -46.09
CA PRO A 29 5.13 -9.33 -45.07
C PRO A 29 4.98 -7.98 -44.35
N GLY A 30 4.38 -6.98 -44.99
CA GLY A 30 4.11 -5.66 -44.41
C GLY A 30 2.85 -5.60 -43.56
N LEU A 31 1.87 -6.48 -43.79
CA LEU A 31 0.62 -6.52 -43.01
C LEU A 31 0.80 -7.18 -41.64
N TYR A 32 1.72 -8.13 -41.51
CA TYR A 32 2.00 -8.81 -40.24
C TYR A 32 3.20 -8.17 -39.54
N LYS A 33 2.99 -6.96 -39.02
CA LYS A 33 3.90 -6.43 -38.01
C LYS A 33 3.56 -7.13 -36.70
N TYR A 34 4.28 -8.20 -36.39
CA TYR A 34 4.24 -8.80 -35.06
C TYR A 34 4.86 -7.80 -34.09
N ASP A 35 4.01 -7.00 -33.45
CA ASP A 35 4.43 -6.19 -32.32
C ASP A 35 4.89 -7.15 -31.24
N LYS A 36 6.21 -7.23 -31.05
CA LYS A 36 6.81 -8.10 -30.04
C LYS A 36 6.54 -7.47 -28.69
N LEU A 37 5.32 -7.60 -28.20
CA LEU A 37 5.04 -7.37 -26.80
C LEU A 37 5.94 -8.36 -26.03
N ASN A 38 6.86 -7.83 -25.22
CA ASN A 38 7.54 -8.58 -24.18
C ASN A 38 6.50 -9.03 -23.14
N GLN A 39 5.67 -10.01 -23.51
CA GLN A 39 4.56 -10.50 -22.73
C GLN A 39 5.10 -11.45 -21.65
N LYS A 40 5.06 -10.97 -20.40
CA LYS A 40 5.39 -11.74 -19.18
C LYS A 40 4.50 -12.98 -18.99
N TYR A 41 3.33 -13.03 -19.64
CA TYR A 41 2.31 -14.06 -19.45
C TYR A 41 1.76 -14.56 -20.80
N PRO A 42 1.46 -15.87 -20.92
CA PRO A 42 0.81 -16.45 -22.10
C PRO A 42 -0.54 -15.83 -22.40
N VAL A 43 -0.86 -15.66 -23.69
CA VAL A 43 -2.10 -15.02 -24.17
C VAL A 43 -2.84 -15.95 -25.14
N MET A 44 -4.17 -15.99 -25.02
CA MET A 44 -5.10 -16.71 -25.90
C MET A 44 -6.07 -15.69 -26.52
N ILE A 45 -6.16 -15.66 -27.85
CA ILE A 45 -7.03 -14.73 -28.58
C ILE A 45 -8.08 -15.54 -29.35
N ASN A 46 -9.36 -15.31 -29.08
CA ASN A 46 -10.45 -15.87 -29.86
C ASN A 46 -10.60 -15.07 -31.16
N ARG A 47 -10.33 -15.70 -32.32
CA ARG A 47 -10.37 -15.04 -33.63
C ARG A 47 -11.78 -14.75 -34.15
N ILE A 48 -12.81 -15.33 -33.53
CA ILE A 48 -14.22 -15.12 -33.91
C ILE A 48 -14.83 -13.98 -33.09
N THR A 49 -14.60 -13.97 -31.77
CA THR A 49 -15.18 -12.96 -30.87
C THR A 49 -14.25 -11.78 -30.59
N GLY A 50 -12.97 -11.87 -30.95
CA GLY A 50 -11.96 -10.87 -30.61
C GLY A 50 -11.53 -10.87 -29.14
N GLU A 51 -12.15 -11.73 -28.31
CA GLU A 51 -11.83 -11.81 -26.89
C GLU A 51 -10.40 -12.28 -26.66
N THR A 52 -9.70 -11.58 -25.78
CA THR A 52 -8.34 -11.92 -25.40
C THR A 52 -8.34 -12.39 -23.94
N LYS A 53 -7.68 -13.51 -23.66
CA LYS A 53 -7.48 -14.07 -22.32
C LYS A 53 -6.00 -14.18 -22.03
N VAL A 54 -5.59 -13.91 -20.80
CA VAL A 54 -4.19 -13.93 -20.37
C VAL A 54 -4.08 -14.87 -19.18
N LEU A 55 -3.06 -15.74 -19.20
CA LEU A 55 -2.82 -16.69 -18.13
C LEU A 55 -2.03 -16.02 -17.00
N LYS A 56 -2.68 -15.78 -15.87
CA LYS A 56 -2.02 -15.29 -14.64
C LYS A 56 -2.02 -16.40 -13.60
N GLY A 57 -0.83 -16.86 -13.22
CA GLY A 57 -0.69 -18.05 -12.37
C GLY A 57 -1.27 -19.28 -13.07
N ASN A 58 -2.36 -19.83 -12.54
CA ASN A 58 -3.04 -21.03 -13.07
C ASN A 58 -4.40 -20.73 -13.71
N THR A 59 -4.80 -19.46 -13.87
CA THR A 59 -6.14 -19.06 -14.31
C THR A 59 -6.10 -18.16 -15.55
N TRP A 60 -6.98 -18.44 -16.51
CA TRP A 60 -7.19 -17.61 -17.70
C TRP A 60 -8.15 -16.45 -17.39
N GLU A 61 -7.67 -15.21 -17.47
CA GLU A 61 -8.47 -14.01 -17.24
C GLU A 61 -8.72 -13.27 -18.56
N THR A 62 -9.97 -12.89 -18.84
CA THR A 62 -10.33 -12.09 -20.02
C THR A 62 -9.85 -10.64 -19.85
N VAL A 63 -8.99 -10.16 -20.76
CA VAL A 63 -8.60 -8.75 -20.80
C VAL A 63 -9.72 -7.91 -21.43
N GLY A 64 -9.92 -6.71 -20.89
CA GLY A 64 -10.95 -5.80 -21.36
C GLY A 64 -12.35 -6.03 -20.76
N ASN A 65 -12.55 -7.05 -19.92
CA ASN A 65 -13.73 -7.11 -19.05
C ASN A 65 -13.51 -6.18 -17.86
N ALA A 66 -13.52 -4.87 -18.14
CA ALA A 66 -13.39 -3.82 -17.15
C ALA A 66 -14.56 -3.88 -16.16
N ASP A 67 -15.76 -4.24 -16.60
CA ASP A 67 -16.97 -4.28 -15.76
C ASP A 67 -16.92 -5.39 -14.69
N ALA A 68 -16.42 -6.58 -15.02
CA ALA A 68 -16.25 -7.67 -14.05
C ALA A 68 -15.07 -7.41 -13.08
N GLN A 69 -14.06 -6.64 -13.51
CA GLN A 69 -12.96 -6.22 -12.64
C GLN A 69 -13.37 -5.04 -11.76
N LEU A 70 -14.21 -4.13 -12.28
CA LEU A 70 -14.76 -2.98 -11.56
C LEU A 70 -15.73 -3.43 -10.48
N SER A 71 -16.62 -4.37 -10.77
CA SER A 71 -17.53 -4.94 -9.76
C SER A 71 -16.77 -5.62 -8.61
N LYS A 72 -15.75 -6.43 -8.91
CA LYS A 72 -14.87 -7.01 -7.88
C LYS A 72 -14.09 -5.94 -7.10
N PHE A 73 -13.68 -4.87 -7.76
CA PHE A 73 -12.98 -3.76 -7.12
C PHE A 73 -13.89 -2.93 -6.20
N GLU A 74 -15.11 -2.61 -6.64
CA GLU A 74 -16.12 -1.93 -5.81
C GLU A 74 -16.54 -2.82 -4.63
N GLU A 75 -16.70 -4.12 -4.83
CA GLU A 75 -16.97 -5.07 -3.73
C GLU A 75 -15.82 -5.10 -2.72
N TYR A 76 -14.58 -5.19 -3.19
CA TYR A 76 -13.41 -5.13 -2.31
C TYR A 76 -13.34 -3.80 -1.55
N LYS A 77 -13.64 -2.69 -2.22
CA LYS A 77 -13.66 -1.35 -1.63
C LYS A 77 -14.73 -1.22 -0.56
N GLU A 78 -15.95 -1.69 -0.82
CA GLU A 78 -17.04 -1.77 0.18
C GLU A 78 -16.64 -2.61 1.39
N GLN A 79 -16.04 -3.79 1.19
CA GLN A 79 -15.55 -4.63 2.28
C GLN A 79 -14.47 -3.93 3.12
N VAL A 80 -13.57 -3.19 2.49
CA VAL A 80 -12.54 -2.41 3.19
C VAL A 80 -13.17 -1.29 4.02
N TYR A 81 -14.15 -0.56 3.48
CA TYR A 81 -14.85 0.49 4.22
C TYR A 81 -15.64 -0.07 5.42
N ALA A 82 -16.40 -1.15 5.24
CA ALA A 82 -17.15 -1.78 6.32
C ALA A 82 -16.24 -2.26 7.47
N ARG A 83 -15.06 -2.81 7.14
CA ARG A 83 -14.07 -3.21 8.15
C ARG A 83 -13.46 -2.01 8.88
N LEU A 84 -13.17 -0.92 8.17
CA LEU A 84 -12.65 0.31 8.77
C LEU A 84 -13.65 0.92 9.75
N GLU A 85 -14.94 0.97 9.39
CA GLU A 85 -15.99 1.52 10.24
C GLU A 85 -16.19 0.67 11.50
N THR A 86 -16.28 -0.66 11.35
CA THR A 86 -16.39 -1.59 12.49
C THR A 86 -15.20 -1.45 13.45
N GLN A 87 -13.97 -1.45 12.92
CA GLN A 87 -12.77 -1.28 13.74
C GLN A 87 -12.73 0.07 14.45
N ASN A 88 -13.17 1.14 13.79
CA ASN A 88 -13.19 2.47 14.38
C ASN A 88 -14.17 2.56 15.56
N ASP A 89 -15.33 1.89 15.46
CA ASP A 89 -16.29 1.81 16.56
C ASP A 89 -15.79 0.93 17.70
N ASP A 90 -15.20 -0.23 17.40
CA ASP A 90 -14.61 -1.12 18.41
C ASP A 90 -13.46 -0.44 19.16
N ILE A 91 -12.55 0.23 18.45
CA ILE A 91 -11.45 1.00 19.03
C ILE A 91 -12.00 2.13 19.90
N LYS A 92 -12.98 2.89 19.41
CA LYS A 92 -13.58 3.99 20.15
C LYS A 92 -14.23 3.51 21.44
N ASN A 93 -14.98 2.40 21.39
CA ASN A 93 -15.66 1.84 22.55
C ASN A 93 -14.68 1.27 23.59
N SER A 94 -13.60 0.60 23.14
CA SER A 94 -12.54 0.12 24.03
C SER A 94 -11.86 1.28 24.75
N ILE A 95 -11.41 2.30 24.01
CA ILE A 95 -10.74 3.48 24.59
C ILE A 95 -11.67 4.22 25.55
N LEU A 96 -12.96 4.35 25.22
CA LEU A 96 -13.92 5.02 26.12
C LEU A 96 -14.11 4.24 27.43
N SER A 97 -14.09 2.91 27.38
CA SER A 97 -14.17 2.06 28.57
C SER A 97 -12.92 2.20 29.42
N ASP A 98 -11.74 2.12 28.80
CA ASP A 98 -10.45 2.19 29.50
C ASP A 98 -10.29 3.56 30.21
N ILE A 99 -10.60 4.66 29.52
CA ILE A 99 -10.58 6.00 30.10
C ILE A 99 -11.57 6.13 31.25
N LYS A 100 -12.75 5.52 31.15
CA LYS A 100 -13.77 5.58 32.21
C LYS A 100 -13.31 4.84 33.46
N ASP A 101 -12.70 3.67 33.29
CA ASP A 101 -12.19 2.87 34.40
C ASP A 101 -10.99 3.56 35.07
N GLU A 102 -10.10 4.17 34.28
CA GLU A 102 -8.99 4.96 34.79
C GLU A 102 -9.46 6.22 35.54
N LEU A 103 -10.51 6.88 35.06
CA LEU A 103 -11.10 8.05 35.71
C LEU A 103 -11.77 7.72 37.05
N GLU A 104 -12.51 6.62 37.13
CA GLU A 104 -13.10 6.19 38.41
C GLU A 104 -12.03 5.75 39.41
N LYS A 105 -10.97 5.07 38.95
CA LYS A 105 -9.84 4.72 39.81
C LYS A 105 -9.10 5.96 40.33
N ALA A 106 -8.78 6.92 39.46
CA ALA A 106 -8.13 8.16 39.85
C ALA A 106 -9.00 8.99 40.83
N LYS A 107 -10.31 8.98 40.65
CA LYS A 107 -11.25 9.62 41.56
C LYS A 107 -11.25 8.95 42.94
N ASP A 108 -11.25 7.62 43.00
CA ASP A 108 -11.16 6.88 44.25
C ASP A 108 -9.81 7.11 44.95
N ASP A 109 -8.71 7.16 44.20
CA ASP A 109 -7.36 7.45 44.71
C ASP A 109 -7.27 8.89 45.26
N VAL A 110 -7.80 9.89 44.56
CA VAL A 110 -7.86 11.29 45.03
C VAL A 110 -8.74 11.42 46.27
N ILE A 111 -9.85 10.67 46.36
CA ILE A 111 -10.70 10.65 47.55
C ILE A 111 -9.99 9.96 48.72
N ALA A 112 -9.22 8.90 48.47
CA ALA A 112 -8.40 8.24 49.47
C ALA A 112 -7.26 9.14 49.96
N GLU A 113 -6.61 9.87 49.05
CA GLU A 113 -5.54 10.82 49.35
C GLU A 113 -6.06 12.04 50.10
N ALA A 114 -7.24 12.57 49.73
CA ALA A 114 -7.91 13.65 50.47
C ALA A 114 -8.31 13.24 51.91
N ARG A 115 -8.59 11.95 52.14
CA ARG A 115 -8.83 11.40 53.48
C ARG A 115 -7.53 11.21 54.26
N ALA A 116 -6.43 10.87 53.58
CA ALA A 116 -5.12 10.73 54.20
C ALA A 116 -4.48 12.10 54.54
N SER A 117 -4.70 13.12 53.71
CA SER A 117 -4.14 14.47 53.87
C SER A 117 -4.85 15.34 54.91
N SER A 118 -5.94 14.88 55.52
CA SER A 118 -6.57 15.58 56.67
C SER A 118 -5.73 15.48 57.96
N ALA A 119 -4.66 14.68 57.98
CA ALA A 119 -3.71 14.62 59.08
C ALA A 119 -2.33 15.11 58.61
N TYR A 120 -1.97 16.33 59.07
CA TYR A 120 -0.61 16.91 59.14
C TYR A 120 -0.15 17.88 58.02
N VAL A 121 0.26 19.09 58.44
CA VAL A 121 0.97 20.21 57.74
C VAL A 121 2.04 20.69 58.74
N PRO A 122 3.32 21.02 58.41
CA PRO A 122 3.79 22.06 57.46
C PRO A 122 5.03 21.69 56.59
N ALA A 123 5.19 22.15 55.34
CA ALA A 123 5.61 23.45 54.77
C ALA A 123 7.08 23.48 54.27
N SER A 124 7.37 24.41 53.33
CA SER A 124 8.65 24.77 52.67
C SER A 124 9.03 23.88 51.47
N ASP A 125 9.55 24.33 50.32
CA ASP A 125 10.00 25.64 49.85
C ASP A 125 10.15 25.59 48.31
N SER A 126 9.96 26.74 47.70
CA SER A 126 10.10 27.19 46.32
C SER A 126 11.41 26.80 45.60
N SER A 127 11.38 26.62 44.28
CA SER A 127 12.07 27.50 43.31
C SER A 127 11.96 27.05 41.84
N ASP A 128 11.88 28.07 40.99
CA ASP A 128 11.58 28.11 39.56
C ASP A 128 12.77 27.83 38.61
N GLN A 129 12.41 27.35 37.40
CA GLN A 129 12.87 27.70 36.04
C GLN A 129 14.37 27.86 35.73
N ASP A 130 14.85 27.16 34.68
CA ASP A 130 15.65 27.81 33.62
C ASP A 130 15.53 27.09 32.25
N LEU A 131 15.52 27.89 31.19
CA LEU A 131 15.32 27.55 29.79
C LEU A 131 16.62 27.77 28.99
N THR A 132 16.80 26.96 27.94
CA THR A 132 17.63 27.18 26.73
C THR A 132 19.09 26.67 26.75
N PRO A 133 19.75 26.50 25.58
CA PRO A 133 19.76 25.22 24.86
C PRO A 133 21.20 24.74 24.59
N SER A 134 21.49 23.45 24.77
CA SER A 134 22.71 22.89 24.22
C SER A 134 22.59 21.40 23.98
N SER A 135 22.51 21.08 22.70
CA SER A 135 22.91 19.82 22.09
C SER A 135 24.22 19.31 22.69
N THR A 136 24.18 18.29 23.53
CA THR A 136 25.19 17.22 23.60
C THR A 136 24.60 16.06 24.41
N SER A 137 24.37 14.93 23.75
CA SER A 137 24.38 13.58 24.34
C SER A 137 23.59 13.41 25.65
N ASP A 138 22.25 13.48 25.57
CA ASP A 138 21.42 13.00 26.67
C ASP A 138 21.26 11.49 26.54
N ASN A 139 21.36 10.79 27.67
CA ASN A 139 21.38 9.34 27.72
C ASN A 139 20.09 8.81 27.08
N GLY A 140 20.30 8.15 25.94
CA GLY A 140 19.29 7.83 24.94
C GLY A 140 18.43 6.65 25.36
N ASP A 141 17.50 6.93 26.26
CA ASP A 141 16.45 5.98 26.60
C ASP A 141 15.16 6.24 25.81
N ASN A 142 14.93 7.49 25.36
CA ASN A 142 13.70 7.90 24.68
C ASN A 142 13.98 8.65 23.35
N PHE A 143 13.10 8.52 22.36
CA PHE A 143 13.15 9.21 21.06
C PHE A 143 11.89 10.05 20.81
N GLY A 144 11.94 10.96 19.85
CA GLY A 144 10.80 11.80 19.44
C GLY A 144 10.85 12.21 17.97
N GLU A 145 9.97 13.13 17.58
CA GLU A 145 9.91 13.66 16.22
C GLU A 145 11.26 14.25 15.78
N GLY A 146 11.67 13.97 14.55
CA GLY A 146 12.92 14.48 13.96
C GLY A 146 14.18 13.67 14.28
N ASP A 147 14.13 12.74 15.24
CA ASP A 147 15.23 11.82 15.54
C ASP A 147 15.53 10.89 14.35
N THR A 148 16.77 10.43 14.24
CA THR A 148 17.19 9.58 13.10
C THR A 148 16.88 8.11 13.37
N LYS A 149 16.88 7.32 12.29
CA LYS A 149 16.72 5.86 12.38
C LYS A 149 17.78 5.20 13.27
N GLU A 150 18.99 5.72 13.27
CA GLU A 150 20.09 5.22 14.11
C GLU A 150 19.80 5.45 15.59
N THR A 151 19.27 6.63 15.96
CA THR A 151 18.83 6.93 17.32
C THR A 151 17.71 5.99 17.77
N VAL A 152 16.66 5.82 16.95
CA VAL A 152 15.55 4.91 17.30
C VAL A 152 16.03 3.47 17.42
N LYS A 153 16.93 3.03 16.54
CA LYS A 153 17.50 1.67 16.61
C LYS A 153 18.39 1.46 17.83
N ALA A 154 19.10 2.49 18.28
CA ALA A 154 19.91 2.42 19.49
C ALA A 154 19.04 2.28 20.75
N ILE A 155 17.90 2.98 20.78
CA ILE A 155 16.94 2.97 21.89
C ILE A 155 16.07 1.69 21.91
N MET A 156 15.42 1.40 20.79
CA MET A 156 14.40 0.35 20.68
C MET A 156 14.97 -1.01 20.26
N GLY A 157 16.19 -1.04 19.73
CA GLY A 157 16.77 -2.23 19.13
C GLY A 157 16.31 -2.47 17.69
N THR A 158 16.26 -3.75 17.29
CA THR A 158 15.89 -4.13 15.92
C THR A 158 14.36 -4.26 15.81
N PRO A 159 13.71 -3.61 14.84
CA PRO A 159 12.27 -3.74 14.64
C PRO A 159 11.89 -5.14 14.15
N ASP A 160 10.67 -5.57 14.49
CA ASP A 160 10.11 -6.86 14.06
C ASP A 160 9.83 -6.87 12.56
N THR A 161 9.38 -5.74 12.02
CA THR A 161 9.06 -5.59 10.59
C THR A 161 9.40 -4.19 10.11
N VAL A 162 9.91 -4.11 8.88
CA VAL A 162 10.24 -2.85 8.20
C VAL A 162 9.53 -2.81 6.85
N ASN A 163 8.66 -1.82 6.68
CA ASN A 163 7.97 -1.54 5.41
C ASN A 163 8.50 -0.23 4.82
N LYS A 164 9.15 -0.30 3.66
CA LYS A 164 9.72 0.88 3.00
C LYS A 164 9.05 1.17 1.66
N LEU A 165 8.61 2.41 1.48
CA LEU A 165 8.03 2.93 0.25
C LEU A 165 8.58 4.33 -0.05
N LEU A 166 9.44 4.43 -1.08
CA LEU A 166 10.12 5.67 -1.49
C LEU A 166 10.89 6.33 -0.32
N ASP A 167 10.47 7.52 0.10
CA ASP A 167 11.01 8.34 1.18
C ASP A 167 10.35 8.06 2.55
N ARG A 168 9.31 7.22 2.57
CA ARG A 168 8.61 6.77 3.78
C ARG A 168 9.05 5.36 4.18
N GLU A 169 9.35 5.18 5.45
CA GLU A 169 9.75 3.89 6.02
C GLU A 169 9.01 3.69 7.35
N VAL A 170 8.35 2.57 7.56
CA VAL A 170 7.59 2.28 8.79
C VAL A 170 8.22 1.08 9.47
N TRP A 171 8.63 1.26 10.71
CA TRP A 171 9.16 0.21 11.58
C TRP A 171 8.10 -0.22 12.57
N TYR A 172 7.96 -1.53 12.77
CA TYR A 172 7.00 -2.12 13.70
C TYR A 172 7.73 -2.78 14.87
N TYR A 173 7.18 -2.56 16.07
CA TYR A 173 7.60 -3.15 17.33
C TYR A 173 6.33 -3.72 18.01
N GLY A 174 5.98 -4.96 17.70
CA GLY A 174 4.72 -5.57 18.08
C GLY A 174 3.51 -4.80 17.52
N LEU A 175 2.69 -4.24 18.41
CA LEU A 175 1.50 -3.44 18.06
C LEU A 175 1.82 -1.96 17.80
N SER A 176 3.04 -1.53 18.11
CA SER A 176 3.47 -0.14 17.95
C SER A 176 4.27 0.06 16.66
N SER A 177 4.23 1.27 16.13
CA SER A 177 4.88 1.62 14.86
C SER A 177 5.50 3.00 14.88
N VAL A 178 6.64 3.15 14.23
CA VAL A 178 7.34 4.43 14.02
C VAL A 178 7.47 4.66 12.52
N THR A 179 6.96 5.79 12.03
CA THR A 179 7.10 6.19 10.63
C THR A 179 8.20 7.21 10.49
N PHE A 180 9.08 6.95 9.53
CA PHE A 180 10.15 7.82 9.10
C PHE A 180 9.82 8.42 7.75
N VAL A 181 10.07 9.71 7.58
CA VAL A 181 10.03 10.42 6.31
C VAL A 181 11.38 11.11 6.12
N ASN A 182 12.02 10.91 4.97
CA ASN A 182 13.39 11.41 4.71
C ASN A 182 14.41 10.98 5.78
N GLY A 183 14.22 9.77 6.35
CA GLY A 183 15.14 9.18 7.34
C GLY A 183 15.02 9.74 8.76
N LYS A 184 14.00 10.56 9.04
CA LYS A 184 13.71 11.10 10.38
C LYS A 184 12.33 10.67 10.85
N VAL A 185 12.16 10.51 12.16
CA VAL A 185 10.85 10.22 12.77
C VAL A 185 9.89 11.35 12.40
N ASN A 186 8.75 10.98 11.82
CA ASN A 186 7.69 11.91 11.46
C ASN A 186 6.42 11.68 12.28
N GLU A 187 6.10 10.44 12.59
CA GLU A 187 4.93 10.07 13.40
C GLU A 187 5.17 8.70 14.07
N TRP A 188 4.41 8.41 15.12
CA TRP A 188 4.40 7.11 15.78
C TRP A 188 3.00 6.73 16.27
N ARG A 189 2.78 5.45 16.50
CA ARG A 189 1.60 4.93 17.20
C ARG A 189 2.05 3.91 18.23
N ASP A 190 1.70 4.14 19.50
CA ASP A 190 2.13 3.28 20.61
C ASP A 190 0.97 2.47 21.19
N PHE A 191 0.35 1.59 20.38
CA PHE A 191 -0.74 0.74 20.89
C PHE A 191 -0.26 -0.34 21.84
N GLY A 192 1.02 -0.70 21.80
CA GLY A 192 1.63 -1.69 22.69
C GLY A 192 2.23 -1.12 23.98
N ASN A 193 2.20 0.20 24.18
CA ASN A 193 2.87 0.90 25.29
C ASN A 193 4.34 0.47 25.46
N ASN A 194 5.02 0.29 24.34
CA ASN A 194 6.38 -0.24 24.27
C ASN A 194 7.34 0.70 23.54
N LEU A 195 6.88 1.85 23.03
CA LEU A 195 7.77 2.86 22.47
C LEU A 195 8.33 3.75 23.59
N HIS A 196 9.64 3.96 23.58
CA HIS A 196 10.26 4.88 24.52
C HIS A 196 10.24 6.30 23.95
N LEU A 197 9.22 7.06 24.30
CA LEU A 197 8.95 8.39 23.74
C LEU A 197 9.40 9.51 24.70
N LYS A 198 9.90 10.62 24.14
CA LYS A 198 10.25 11.84 24.89
C LYS A 198 9.01 12.62 25.30
#